data_AF-A0AAD8CMN6-F1
#
_entry.id   AF-A0AAD8CMN6-F1
#
_cell.length_a   1.000
_cell.length_b   1.000
_cell.length_c   1.000
_cell.angle_alpha   90.00
_cell.angle_beta   90.00
_cell.angle_gamma   90.00
#
_symmetry.space_group_name_H-M   'P 1'
#
loop_
_entity.id
_entity.type
_entity.pdbx_description
1 polymer ?
#
loop_
_entity_poly.entity_id
_entity_poly.type
_entity_poly.pdbx_seq_one_letter_code
_entity_poly.pdbx_strand_id
1 'polypeptide(L)'
;MSHTTLCTMTLAFRSLNSPCLIRAVRLFTVCANMSSRGSLLLLLLLFQKRLSYRLNARPGVTASFSGQSRHFSGFSTLRTGPGSGMKQHEHLSVKRVCSSTKLGSRLTDTDQDSGSSRLKRVSIEGNIAVGKSTFVRLLKKVEKRWEVIPEPLSKWQNLQTCESREGVWGSQQSVSNLLQIMYQDPTRWSYTFQSFSCMSRLRAQLEAPPPSLLELERPLQIFERSVYSDRYVFAVNLFQMGCISETEWAIYQDWHSFLVQQFSKRIELEGIVYLRAHPQKCLERLGQRARQEERSVDLQYLERLHSQHEDWLIEKTTPLHFDHLKSTPVLVLDVNEEFEQDQTVQERLVKQVKNFFDSLWLRD
;
A
#
# COMPACT_ATOMS: atom_id res chain seq x y z
N MET A 1 17.53 29.48 5.87
CA MET A 1 18.87 28.98 5.51
C MET A 1 18.70 27.79 4.63
N SER A 2 19.68 27.50 3.78
CA SER A 2 19.67 26.34 2.89
C SER A 2 19.22 25.07 3.64
N HIS A 3 18.35 24.33 2.98
CA HIS A 3 17.58 23.18 3.47
C HIS A 3 18.40 21.97 3.93
N THR A 4 19.74 22.03 3.91
CA THR A 4 20.60 20.85 4.05
C THR A 4 21.32 20.74 5.39
N THR A 5 21.27 21.76 6.27
CA THR A 5 22.08 21.78 7.51
C THR A 5 21.27 21.65 8.81
N LEU A 6 19.94 21.70 8.75
CA LEU A 6 19.07 21.58 9.94
C LEU A 6 18.67 20.13 10.26
N CYS A 7 18.77 19.20 9.31
CA CYS A 7 18.26 17.83 9.47
C CYS A 7 19.26 16.85 10.14
N THR A 8 20.55 17.17 10.16
CA THR A 8 21.59 16.28 10.71
C THR A 8 21.85 16.45 12.20
N MET A 9 21.35 17.53 12.84
CA MET A 9 21.68 17.86 14.24
C MET A 9 20.67 17.36 15.28
N THR A 10 19.38 17.23 14.92
CA THR A 10 18.35 16.86 15.90
C THR A 10 18.32 15.36 16.20
N LEU A 11 18.87 14.53 15.30
CA LEU A 11 18.96 13.07 15.48
C LEU A 11 20.11 12.62 16.39
N ALA A 12 21.05 13.48 16.78
CA ALA A 12 22.15 13.07 17.66
C ALA A 12 21.81 13.10 19.17
N PHE A 13 20.66 13.65 19.60
CA PHE A 13 20.45 14.00 21.02
C PHE A 13 19.24 13.40 21.75
N ARG A 14 18.37 12.59 21.12
CA ARG A 14 17.34 11.86 21.89
C ARG A 14 17.80 10.52 22.48
N SER A 15 19.08 10.15 22.34
CA SER A 15 19.67 9.01 23.08
C SER A 15 20.21 9.38 24.47
N LEU A 16 19.84 10.52 25.06
CA LEU A 16 20.23 10.87 26.43
C LEU A 16 18.98 11.23 27.24
N ASN A 17 18.47 10.25 27.97
CA ASN A 17 17.38 10.38 28.92
C ASN A 17 17.85 11.23 30.12
N SER A 18 17.84 12.55 29.98
CA SER A 18 18.15 13.51 31.06
C SER A 18 17.17 14.68 31.03
N PRO A 19 16.49 15.00 32.15
CA PRO A 19 15.49 16.08 32.21
C PRO A 19 16.07 17.48 31.91
N CYS A 20 17.39 17.67 31.99
CA CYS A 20 18.08 18.92 31.64
C CYS A 20 18.12 19.20 30.13
N LEU A 21 18.00 18.17 29.28
CA LEU A 21 18.12 18.32 27.82
C LEU A 21 16.80 18.73 27.13
N ILE A 22 15.66 18.41 27.75
CA ILE A 22 14.31 18.74 27.28
C ILE A 22 14.00 20.24 27.42
N ARG A 23 14.61 20.92 28.40
CA ARG A 23 14.49 22.38 28.58
C ARG A 23 15.29 23.19 27.55
N ALA A 24 16.45 22.69 27.12
CA ALA A 24 17.32 23.38 26.16
C ALA A 24 16.76 23.36 24.71
N VAL A 25 16.12 22.26 24.30
CA VAL A 25 15.52 22.15 22.94
C VAL A 25 14.27 23.02 22.79
N ARG A 26 13.46 23.18 23.85
CA ARG A 26 12.27 24.07 23.84
C ARG A 26 12.64 25.55 23.68
N LEU A 27 13.76 26.00 24.24
CA LEU A 27 14.27 27.36 24.00
C LEU A 27 14.79 27.54 22.57
N PHE A 28 15.30 26.48 21.94
CA PHE A 28 15.85 26.54 20.59
C PHE A 28 14.76 26.66 19.50
N THR A 29 13.60 26.01 19.70
CA THR A 29 12.47 26.06 18.76
C THR A 29 11.76 27.42 18.75
N VAL A 30 11.78 28.16 19.86
CA VAL A 30 11.16 29.48 19.95
C VAL A 30 12.02 30.56 19.27
N CYS A 31 13.35 30.49 19.41
CA CYS A 31 14.26 31.48 18.80
C CYS A 31 14.45 31.32 17.28
N ALA A 32 14.22 30.13 16.70
CA ALA A 32 14.33 29.93 15.25
C ALA A 32 13.16 30.54 14.44
N ASN A 33 12.07 30.90 15.10
CA ASN A 33 10.85 31.40 14.46
C ASN A 33 10.76 32.93 14.35
N MET A 34 11.81 33.70 14.71
CA MET A 34 11.82 35.16 14.57
C MET A 34 13.06 35.66 13.79
N SER A 35 13.03 35.40 12.48
CA SER A 35 13.70 36.07 11.34
C SER A 35 14.99 36.90 11.55
N SER A 36 16.15 36.40 11.09
CA SER A 36 16.85 36.88 9.87
C SER A 36 18.15 36.06 9.64
N ARG A 37 18.56 35.89 8.38
CA ARG A 37 19.63 34.99 7.94
C ARG A 37 21.02 35.53 8.34
N GLY A 38 21.52 35.23 9.54
CA GLY A 38 22.88 35.60 9.96
C GLY A 38 23.49 34.79 11.11
N SER A 39 22.68 34.32 12.07
CA SER A 39 23.20 33.82 13.36
C SER A 39 23.34 32.29 13.47
N LEU A 40 23.21 31.54 12.37
CA LEU A 40 23.02 30.09 12.42
C LEU A 40 24.18 29.32 11.75
N LEU A 41 25.21 30.06 11.26
CA LEU A 41 26.51 29.51 10.83
C LEU A 41 27.49 29.29 12.01
N LEU A 42 27.47 30.16 13.03
CA LEU A 42 28.37 30.08 14.20
C LEU A 42 28.02 28.90 15.14
N LEU A 43 26.75 28.53 15.17
CA LEU A 43 26.23 27.44 16.00
C LEU A 43 26.48 26.05 15.40
N LEU A 44 26.63 25.97 14.08
CA LEU A 44 26.99 24.76 13.36
C LEU A 44 28.47 24.40 13.49
N LEU A 45 29.36 25.40 13.60
CA LEU A 45 30.81 25.22 13.78
C LEU A 45 31.20 24.73 15.18
N LEU A 46 30.47 25.15 16.22
CA LEU A 46 30.76 24.75 17.60
C LEU A 46 30.32 23.30 17.90
N PHE A 47 29.34 22.78 17.16
CA PHE A 47 28.87 21.40 17.34
C PHE A 47 29.72 20.36 16.59
N GLN A 48 30.28 20.72 15.42
CA GLN A 48 31.25 19.88 14.71
C GLN A 48 32.53 19.63 15.53
N LYS A 49 32.99 20.59 16.36
CA LYS A 49 34.16 20.41 17.24
C LYS A 49 33.96 19.38 18.35
N ARG A 50 32.72 19.05 18.75
CA ARG A 50 32.46 18.18 19.91
C ARG A 50 32.25 16.70 19.54
N LEU A 51 31.92 16.37 18.28
CA LEU A 51 31.79 14.98 17.84
C LEU A 51 33.13 14.35 17.39
N SER A 52 34.08 15.14 16.84
CA SER A 52 35.43 14.64 16.52
C SER A 52 36.23 14.20 17.75
N TYR A 53 35.87 14.67 18.95
CA TYR A 53 36.54 14.28 20.20
C TYR A 53 36.19 12.87 20.70
N ARG A 54 35.26 12.14 20.05
CA ARG A 54 34.95 10.73 20.38
C ARG A 54 35.60 9.69 19.44
N LEU A 55 36.30 10.10 18.37
CA LEU A 55 36.88 9.15 17.40
C LEU A 55 38.42 9.02 17.40
N ASN A 56 39.18 9.83 18.13
CA ASN A 56 40.64 9.68 18.18
C ASN A 56 41.13 9.34 19.60
N ALA A 57 41.02 8.06 19.96
CA ALA A 57 41.84 7.46 20.99
C ALA A 57 42.96 6.63 20.34
N ARG A 58 44.21 7.14 20.46
CA ARG A 58 45.51 6.42 20.45
C ARG A 58 46.17 6.05 19.08
N PRO A 59 47.53 5.95 19.01
CA PRO A 59 48.36 6.98 18.36
C PRO A 59 49.39 6.46 17.33
N GLY A 60 49.99 7.36 16.52
CA GLY A 60 51.24 7.06 15.80
C GLY A 60 51.64 8.02 14.65
N VAL A 61 52.73 8.75 14.87
CA VAL A 61 53.81 9.08 13.90
C VAL A 61 53.61 10.22 12.86
N THR A 62 54.25 11.35 13.20
CA THR A 62 55.06 12.34 12.44
C THR A 62 54.73 12.82 11.01
N ALA A 63 54.53 14.14 10.91
CA ALA A 63 55.20 15.15 10.05
C ALA A 63 55.58 14.85 8.59
N SER A 64 55.18 15.72 7.66
CA SER A 64 56.10 16.66 6.95
C SER A 64 55.37 17.48 5.85
N PHE A 65 56.02 18.57 5.47
CA PHE A 65 55.54 19.76 4.73
C PHE A 65 55.76 19.67 3.21
N SER A 66 55.33 20.73 2.50
CA SER A 66 55.53 21.10 1.07
C SER A 66 54.45 20.55 0.12
N GLY A 67 53.83 21.30 -0.79
CA GLY A 67 54.06 22.65 -1.29
C GLY A 67 54.10 22.57 -2.83
N GLN A 68 53.07 23.07 -3.52
CA GLN A 68 53.19 23.92 -4.71
C GLN A 68 51.85 24.17 -5.41
N SER A 69 51.67 25.45 -5.74
CA SER A 69 50.66 26.02 -6.62
C SER A 69 51.00 25.76 -8.08
N ARG A 70 49.98 25.65 -8.96
CA ARG A 70 49.94 26.38 -10.24
C ARG A 70 48.54 26.31 -10.88
N HIS A 71 48.03 27.50 -11.15
CA HIS A 71 46.98 27.81 -12.14
C HIS A 71 47.42 27.43 -13.56
N PHE A 72 46.46 27.11 -14.43
CA PHE A 72 46.45 27.62 -15.82
C PHE A 72 45.01 27.65 -16.37
N SER A 73 44.65 28.79 -16.93
CA SER A 73 43.46 29.07 -17.73
C SER A 73 43.81 29.00 -19.22
N GLY A 74 42.82 28.73 -20.09
CA GLY A 74 43.03 28.77 -21.55
C GLY A 74 41.77 28.53 -22.38
N PHE A 75 41.34 29.59 -23.06
CA PHE A 75 40.25 29.75 -24.04
C PHE A 75 40.35 28.83 -25.28
N SER A 76 39.22 28.56 -25.96
CA SER A 76 38.88 29.12 -27.30
C SER A 76 37.83 28.32 -28.08
N THR A 77 37.19 29.03 -29.01
CA THR A 77 35.95 28.76 -29.75
C THR A 77 36.21 28.45 -31.24
N LEU A 78 35.16 27.96 -31.94
CA LEU A 78 34.87 27.99 -33.41
C LEU A 78 35.39 26.85 -34.32
N ARG A 79 34.46 26.13 -34.98
CA ARG A 79 34.20 26.19 -36.46
C ARG A 79 33.07 25.24 -36.93
N THR A 80 32.54 25.57 -38.11
CA THR A 80 31.29 25.19 -38.77
C THR A 80 31.47 24.27 -40.01
N GLY A 81 30.60 23.26 -40.17
CA GLY A 81 30.03 22.64 -41.42
C GLY A 81 30.95 21.94 -42.48
N PRO A 82 30.42 21.25 -43.52
CA PRO A 82 29.02 20.84 -43.81
C PRO A 82 28.81 19.38 -44.35
N GLY A 83 27.55 18.90 -44.27
CA GLY A 83 26.77 18.16 -45.31
C GLY A 83 27.19 16.77 -45.86
N SER A 84 26.35 15.74 -45.64
CA SER A 84 25.87 14.80 -46.68
C SER A 84 24.71 13.95 -46.16
N GLY A 85 23.73 13.66 -47.03
CA GLY A 85 22.46 13.03 -46.69
C GLY A 85 22.33 11.55 -47.08
N MET A 86 21.13 11.03 -46.78
CA MET A 86 20.55 9.70 -47.05
C MET A 86 21.03 8.54 -46.16
N LYS A 87 20.12 8.05 -45.30
CA LYS A 87 19.62 6.66 -45.29
C LYS A 87 18.50 6.44 -44.26
N GLN A 88 17.44 5.80 -44.75
CA GLN A 88 16.61 4.75 -44.12
C GLN A 88 16.15 4.94 -42.66
N HIS A 89 14.83 5.12 -42.49
CA HIS A 89 14.15 4.94 -41.21
C HIS A 89 14.10 3.46 -40.87
N GLU A 90 15.01 3.07 -39.97
CA GLU A 90 15.08 1.76 -39.32
C GLU A 90 14.33 1.79 -37.98
N HIS A 91 13.87 0.61 -37.60
CA HIS A 91 13.17 0.20 -36.38
C HIS A 91 13.70 0.90 -35.09
N LEU A 92 12.89 1.73 -34.45
CA LEU A 92 13.19 2.27 -33.10
C LEU A 92 12.64 1.32 -32.02
N SER A 93 13.48 0.35 -31.64
CA SER A 93 13.37 -0.33 -30.35
C SER A 93 13.68 0.66 -29.23
N VAL A 94 12.66 1.02 -28.44
CA VAL A 94 12.84 1.79 -27.20
C VAL A 94 13.48 0.87 -26.15
N LYS A 95 14.82 0.86 -26.10
CA LYS A 95 15.56 0.36 -24.94
C LYS A 95 15.33 1.32 -23.78
N ARG A 96 14.41 0.98 -22.88
CA ARG A 96 14.25 1.67 -21.60
C ARG A 96 15.44 1.33 -20.71
N VAL A 97 16.37 2.29 -20.59
CA VAL A 97 17.41 2.29 -19.55
C VAL A 97 16.71 2.57 -18.23
N CYS A 98 16.47 1.53 -17.43
CA CYS A 98 16.09 1.68 -16.03
C CYS A 98 17.38 1.64 -15.20
N SER A 99 18.00 2.80 -14.99
CA SER A 99 19.12 2.92 -14.04
C SER A 99 18.56 2.80 -12.63
N SER A 100 18.90 1.70 -11.95
CA SER A 100 18.54 1.43 -10.57
C SER A 100 19.24 2.40 -9.61
N THR A 101 18.56 3.48 -9.21
CA THR A 101 19.02 4.30 -8.10
C THR A 101 18.51 3.67 -6.81
N LYS A 102 19.35 2.87 -6.14
CA LYS A 102 19.12 2.40 -4.77
C LYS A 102 19.09 3.63 -3.85
N LEU A 103 17.90 4.16 -3.57
CA LEU A 103 17.71 5.17 -2.53
C LEU A 103 17.28 4.45 -1.26
N GLY A 104 18.25 4.16 -0.41
CA GLY A 104 17.99 3.67 0.94
C GLY A 104 17.40 4.79 1.79
N SER A 105 16.15 4.65 2.19
CA SER A 105 15.54 5.48 3.24
C SER A 105 15.13 4.58 4.40
N ARG A 106 16.03 4.51 5.39
CA ARG A 106 15.78 3.99 6.74
C ARG A 106 14.80 4.94 7.43
N LEU A 107 13.51 4.63 7.37
CA LEU A 107 12.58 5.08 8.41
C LEU A 107 12.85 4.15 9.61
N THR A 108 13.19 4.76 10.74
CA THR A 108 13.51 4.06 11.97
C THR A 108 12.26 3.33 12.47
N ASP A 109 12.21 2.01 12.24
CA ASP A 109 11.41 1.09 13.02
C ASP A 109 11.82 1.25 14.49
N THR A 110 10.92 1.76 15.31
CA THR A 110 11.00 1.51 16.75
C THR A 110 10.58 0.06 16.95
N ASP A 111 11.55 -0.77 17.33
CA ASP A 111 11.41 -2.18 17.67
C ASP A 111 10.17 -2.45 18.55
N GLN A 112 9.11 -2.94 17.90
CA GLN A 112 8.06 -3.79 18.47
C GLN A 112 7.87 -5.00 17.54
N ASP A 113 8.97 -5.67 17.19
CA ASP A 113 9.00 -6.71 16.14
C ASP A 113 8.82 -8.15 16.67
N SER A 114 8.41 -8.34 17.93
CA SER A 114 8.22 -9.71 18.47
C SER A 114 6.84 -10.31 18.18
N GLY A 115 5.85 -9.51 17.75
CA GLY A 115 4.48 -9.97 17.47
C GLY A 115 4.14 -10.18 16.00
N SER A 116 4.91 -9.58 15.08
CA SER A 116 4.55 -9.57 13.65
C SER A 116 4.83 -10.88 12.92
N SER A 117 5.72 -11.74 13.44
CA SER A 117 6.01 -13.03 12.80
C SER A 117 4.94 -14.10 13.06
N ARG A 118 4.12 -13.93 14.11
CA ARG A 118 3.11 -14.92 14.54
C ARG A 118 1.73 -14.70 13.93
N LEU A 119 1.40 -13.44 13.63
CA LEU A 119 0.11 -13.06 13.05
C LEU A 119 0.05 -13.47 11.58
N LYS A 120 -0.86 -14.37 11.24
CA LYS A 120 -1.16 -14.72 9.85
C LYS A 120 -2.35 -13.89 9.35
N ARG A 121 -2.35 -13.57 8.07
CA ARG A 121 -3.33 -12.77 7.36
C ARG A 121 -3.83 -13.51 6.14
N VAL A 122 -5.15 -13.56 6.00
CA VAL A 122 -5.80 -14.23 4.89
C VAL A 122 -6.80 -13.29 4.24
N SER A 123 -6.91 -13.30 2.92
CA SER A 123 -8.01 -12.62 2.22
C SER A 123 -9.07 -13.60 1.76
N ILE A 124 -10.33 -13.17 1.83
CA ILE A 124 -11.47 -13.84 1.19
C ILE A 124 -11.76 -13.10 -0.11
N GLU A 125 -11.52 -13.77 -1.23
CA GLU A 125 -11.69 -13.23 -2.57
C GLU A 125 -12.92 -13.82 -3.24
N GLY A 126 -13.43 -13.10 -4.25
CA GLY A 126 -14.54 -13.58 -5.05
C GLY A 126 -15.35 -12.46 -5.70
N ASN A 127 -16.16 -12.87 -6.67
CA ASN A 127 -16.94 -11.98 -7.52
C ASN A 127 -17.94 -11.12 -6.71
N ILE A 128 -18.53 -10.12 -7.34
CA ILE A 128 -19.61 -9.32 -6.76
C ILE A 128 -20.79 -10.26 -6.42
N ALA A 129 -21.42 -10.04 -5.27
CA ALA A 129 -22.56 -10.81 -4.77
C ALA A 129 -22.34 -12.34 -4.59
N VAL A 130 -21.11 -12.85 -4.68
CA VAL A 130 -20.82 -14.28 -4.46
C VAL A 130 -21.16 -14.77 -3.05
N GLY A 131 -21.24 -13.87 -2.06
CA GLY A 131 -21.58 -14.19 -0.67
C GLY A 131 -20.46 -13.93 0.35
N LYS A 132 -19.41 -13.17 0.00
CA LYS A 132 -18.27 -12.86 0.90
C LYS A 132 -18.69 -12.36 2.28
N SER A 133 -19.52 -11.31 2.36
CA SER A 133 -19.93 -10.75 3.66
C SER A 133 -20.81 -11.74 4.46
N THR A 134 -21.58 -12.59 3.78
CA THR A 134 -22.33 -13.69 4.44
C THR A 134 -21.37 -14.74 5.01
N PHE A 135 -20.36 -15.13 4.23
CA PHE A 135 -19.35 -16.08 4.65
C PHE A 135 -18.49 -15.55 5.82
N VAL A 136 -18.07 -14.29 5.75
CA VAL A 136 -17.37 -13.59 6.85
C VAL A 136 -18.19 -13.61 8.14
N ARG A 137 -19.49 -13.30 8.05
CA ARG A 137 -20.40 -13.38 9.21
C ARG A 137 -20.48 -14.80 9.78
N LEU A 138 -20.49 -15.82 8.92
CA LEU A 138 -20.46 -17.22 9.33
C LEU A 138 -19.16 -17.57 10.08
N LEU A 139 -17.99 -17.21 9.54
CA LEU A 139 -16.71 -17.47 10.20
C LEU A 139 -16.63 -16.81 11.58
N LYS A 140 -17.10 -15.56 11.70
CA LYS A 140 -17.14 -14.83 12.98
C LYS A 140 -18.11 -15.45 14.00
N LYS A 141 -19.18 -16.12 13.55
CA LYS A 141 -20.09 -16.88 14.43
C LYS A 141 -19.43 -18.15 14.95
N VAL A 142 -18.69 -18.85 14.11
CA VAL A 142 -18.04 -20.12 14.45
C VAL A 142 -16.85 -19.92 15.37
N GLU A 143 -16.02 -18.91 15.10
CA GLU A 143 -14.83 -18.62 15.88
C GLU A 143 -14.72 -17.12 16.15
N LYS A 144 -15.02 -16.74 17.40
CA LYS A 144 -15.01 -15.34 17.83
C LYS A 144 -13.60 -14.77 17.98
N ARG A 145 -12.58 -15.63 18.04
CA ARG A 145 -11.18 -15.24 18.18
C ARG A 145 -10.56 -14.69 16.89
N TRP A 146 -11.14 -15.00 15.73
CA TRP A 146 -10.65 -14.47 14.46
C TRP A 146 -11.07 -13.01 14.29
N GLU A 147 -10.11 -12.16 13.96
CA GLU A 147 -10.39 -10.77 13.63
C GLU A 147 -10.74 -10.66 12.16
N VAL A 148 -11.91 -10.11 11.86
CA VAL A 148 -12.37 -9.95 10.48
C VAL A 148 -12.55 -8.49 10.14
N ILE A 149 -11.85 -8.07 9.10
CA ILE A 149 -11.83 -6.70 8.59
C ILE A 149 -12.67 -6.67 7.31
N PRO A 150 -13.91 -6.16 7.36
CA PRO A 150 -14.82 -6.15 6.23
C PRO A 150 -14.42 -5.09 5.20
N GLU A 151 -15.02 -5.18 4.01
CA GLU A 151 -14.82 -4.19 2.97
C GLU A 151 -15.44 -2.83 3.38
N PRO A 152 -14.74 -1.69 3.22
CA PRO A 152 -15.22 -0.38 3.67
C PRO A 152 -16.30 0.24 2.76
N LEU A 153 -17.30 -0.55 2.35
CA LEU A 153 -18.39 -0.14 1.46
C LEU A 153 -19.13 1.11 1.94
N SER A 154 -19.37 1.23 3.25
CA SER A 154 -20.05 2.39 3.83
C SER A 154 -19.29 3.70 3.60
N LYS A 155 -17.94 3.65 3.59
CA LYS A 155 -17.08 4.80 3.29
C LYS A 155 -17.17 5.19 1.81
N TRP A 156 -17.45 4.24 0.92
CA TRP A 156 -17.57 4.48 -0.52
C TRP A 156 -18.96 5.03 -0.88
N GLN A 157 -19.98 4.63 -0.14
CA GLN A 157 -21.35 5.13 -0.28
C GLN A 157 -21.54 6.52 0.33
N ASN A 158 -20.76 6.85 1.37
CA ASN A 158 -20.86 8.11 2.08
C ASN A 158 -19.46 8.72 2.24
N LEU A 159 -18.95 9.33 1.16
CA LEU A 159 -17.72 10.12 1.24
C LEU A 159 -17.97 11.33 2.13
N GLN A 160 -17.19 11.49 3.19
CA GLN A 160 -17.28 12.63 4.10
C GLN A 160 -16.05 13.52 3.95
N THR A 161 -16.21 14.84 4.11
CA THR A 161 -15.08 15.75 4.26
C THR A 161 -14.49 15.64 5.67
N CYS A 162 -13.18 15.81 5.79
CA CYS A 162 -12.50 15.89 7.09
C CYS A 162 -12.51 17.30 7.69
N GLU A 163 -13.09 18.29 6.99
CA GLU A 163 -13.09 19.68 7.42
C GLU A 163 -14.25 19.95 8.39
N SER A 164 -13.94 20.04 9.67
CA SER A 164 -14.67 20.94 10.55
C SER A 164 -14.38 22.37 10.10
N ARG A 165 -15.34 23.01 9.40
CA ARG A 165 -15.32 24.48 9.35
C ARG A 165 -15.34 24.96 10.80
N GLU A 166 -14.29 25.67 11.22
CA GLU A 166 -14.21 26.28 12.55
C GLU A 166 -15.53 27.02 12.84
N GLY A 167 -16.30 26.53 13.81
CA GLY A 167 -17.53 27.18 14.28
C GLY A 167 -18.87 26.51 13.95
N VAL A 168 -18.92 25.39 13.20
CA VAL A 168 -20.17 24.62 13.05
C VAL A 168 -19.95 23.16 13.46
N TRP A 169 -20.14 22.87 14.75
CA TRP A 169 -20.42 21.51 15.21
C TRP A 169 -21.83 21.14 14.74
N GLY A 170 -21.99 20.24 13.76
CA GLY A 170 -23.35 19.71 13.55
C GLY A 170 -23.61 18.77 12.38
N SER A 171 -22.96 18.90 11.22
CA SER A 171 -23.29 18.02 10.10
C SER A 171 -22.05 17.57 9.33
N GLN A 172 -21.64 16.32 9.56
CA GLN A 172 -20.85 15.59 8.57
C GLN A 172 -21.73 15.45 7.31
N GLN A 173 -21.54 16.34 6.34
CA GLN A 173 -22.30 16.28 5.10
C GLN A 173 -21.67 15.23 4.19
N SER A 174 -22.46 14.23 3.77
CA SER A 174 -22.05 13.28 2.73
C SER A 174 -21.84 14.06 1.44
N VAL A 175 -20.62 14.01 0.91
CA VAL A 175 -20.18 14.67 -0.32
C VAL A 175 -20.77 13.96 -1.53
N SER A 176 -20.68 12.63 -1.55
CA SER A 176 -21.18 11.82 -2.67
C SER A 176 -21.16 10.31 -2.34
N ASN A 177 -21.94 9.55 -3.11
CA ASN A 177 -21.83 8.10 -3.20
C ASN A 177 -20.88 7.74 -4.36
N LEU A 178 -19.60 7.53 -4.05
CA LEU A 178 -18.56 7.26 -5.05
C LEU A 178 -18.82 5.96 -5.82
N LEU A 179 -19.35 4.95 -5.12
CA LEU A 179 -19.73 3.68 -5.73
C LEU A 179 -20.81 3.88 -6.79
N GLN A 180 -21.83 4.67 -6.47
CA GLN A 180 -22.92 4.98 -7.40
C GLN A 180 -22.42 5.74 -8.63
N ILE A 181 -21.66 6.82 -8.44
CA ILE A 181 -21.20 7.64 -9.58
C ILE A 181 -20.19 6.89 -10.46
N MET A 182 -19.44 5.93 -9.91
CA MET A 182 -18.61 5.01 -10.69
C MET A 182 -19.45 4.12 -11.61
N TYR A 183 -20.55 3.55 -11.12
CA TYR A 183 -21.43 2.74 -11.97
C TYR A 183 -22.28 3.56 -12.96
N GLN A 184 -22.47 4.86 -12.71
CA GLN A 184 -23.19 5.76 -13.63
C GLN A 184 -22.31 6.28 -14.77
N ASP A 185 -21.06 6.64 -14.48
CA ASP A 185 -20.08 7.08 -15.48
C ASP A 185 -18.71 6.47 -15.15
N PRO A 186 -18.49 5.21 -15.55
CA PRO A 186 -17.26 4.50 -15.23
C PRO A 186 -16.06 5.14 -15.92
N THR A 187 -16.21 5.72 -17.11
CA THR A 187 -15.11 6.37 -17.84
C THR A 187 -14.58 7.58 -17.06
N ARG A 188 -15.45 8.34 -16.39
CA ARG A 188 -15.01 9.49 -15.59
C ARG A 188 -14.51 9.10 -14.20
N TRP A 189 -15.13 8.11 -13.56
CA TRP A 189 -14.97 7.89 -12.13
C TRP A 189 -14.23 6.60 -11.75
N SER A 190 -13.90 5.72 -12.70
CA SER A 190 -13.18 4.47 -12.40
C SER A 190 -11.84 4.72 -11.71
N TYR A 191 -10.99 5.59 -12.25
CA TYR A 191 -9.69 5.88 -11.64
C TYR A 191 -9.83 6.46 -10.23
N THR A 192 -10.78 7.40 -10.03
CA THR A 192 -11.04 8.00 -8.72
C THR A 192 -11.56 6.96 -7.73
N PHE A 193 -12.50 6.10 -8.14
CA PHE A 193 -13.04 5.04 -7.31
C PHE A 193 -11.98 4.01 -6.94
N GLN A 194 -11.22 3.49 -7.90
CA GLN A 194 -10.17 2.50 -7.64
C GLN A 194 -9.07 3.04 -6.73
N SER A 195 -8.71 4.32 -6.89
CA SER A 195 -7.75 4.97 -5.99
C SER A 195 -8.29 5.07 -4.56
N PHE A 196 -9.55 5.47 -4.40
CA PHE A 196 -10.16 5.59 -3.07
C PHE A 196 -10.44 4.24 -2.41
N SER A 197 -10.96 3.26 -3.16
CA SER A 197 -11.25 1.92 -2.67
C SER A 197 -9.98 1.25 -2.14
N CYS A 198 -8.92 1.21 -2.94
CA CYS A 198 -7.64 0.64 -2.56
C CYS A 198 -7.00 1.40 -1.39
N MET A 199 -7.03 2.73 -1.38
CA MET A 199 -6.47 3.52 -0.26
C MET A 199 -7.24 3.25 1.05
N SER A 200 -8.57 3.21 0.99
CA SER A 200 -9.41 2.93 2.16
C SER A 200 -9.20 1.51 2.70
N ARG A 201 -9.00 0.54 1.80
CA ARG A 201 -8.67 -0.85 2.14
C ARG A 201 -7.30 -0.94 2.77
N LEU A 202 -6.29 -0.34 2.15
CA LEU A 202 -4.93 -0.31 2.70
C LEU A 202 -4.91 0.31 4.09
N ARG A 203 -5.64 1.40 4.33
CA ARG A 203 -5.78 2.00 5.67
C ARG A 203 -6.37 1.01 6.68
N ALA A 204 -7.46 0.33 6.32
CA ALA A 204 -8.08 -0.69 7.19
C ALA A 204 -7.12 -1.87 7.48
N GLN A 205 -6.34 -2.30 6.48
CA GLN A 205 -5.34 -3.36 6.66
C GLN A 205 -4.14 -2.93 7.52
N LEU A 206 -3.83 -1.62 7.53
CA LEU A 206 -2.77 -1.02 8.34
C LEU A 206 -3.24 -0.60 9.74
N GLU A 207 -4.51 -0.75 10.08
CA GLU A 207 -4.95 -0.55 11.46
C GLU A 207 -4.26 -1.59 12.37
N ALA A 208 -3.88 -1.15 13.57
CA ALA A 208 -3.20 -2.03 14.51
C ALA A 208 -4.17 -3.17 14.93
N PRO A 209 -3.74 -4.44 14.87
CA PRO A 209 -4.54 -5.54 15.38
C PRO A 209 -4.88 -5.31 16.86
N PRO A 210 -6.08 -5.71 17.32
CA PRO A 210 -6.45 -5.55 18.72
C PRO A 210 -5.51 -6.38 19.63
N PRO A 211 -5.14 -5.89 20.82
CA PRO A 211 -4.24 -6.61 21.72
C PRO A 211 -4.71 -8.03 22.05
N SER A 212 -6.03 -8.22 22.21
CA SER A 212 -6.66 -9.51 22.46
C SER A 212 -6.39 -10.55 21.36
N LEU A 213 -6.23 -10.12 20.10
CA LEU A 213 -5.84 -11.02 19.02
C LEU A 213 -4.38 -11.41 19.16
N LEU A 214 -3.50 -10.44 19.43
CA LEU A 214 -2.07 -10.64 19.50
C LEU A 214 -1.63 -11.53 20.67
N GLU A 215 -2.46 -11.68 21.71
CA GLU A 215 -2.21 -12.59 22.84
C GLU A 215 -2.47 -14.06 22.49
N LEU A 216 -3.25 -14.35 21.44
CA LEU A 216 -3.58 -15.72 21.04
C LEU A 216 -2.38 -16.51 20.54
N GLU A 217 -2.37 -17.81 20.79
CA GLU A 217 -1.33 -18.73 20.27
C GLU A 217 -1.21 -18.69 18.74
N ARG A 218 -2.36 -18.65 18.05
CA ARG A 218 -2.48 -18.58 16.59
C ARG A 218 -3.31 -17.35 16.18
N PRO A 219 -2.73 -16.15 16.17
CA PRO A 219 -3.42 -14.93 15.79
C PRO A 219 -3.70 -14.93 14.28
N LEU A 220 -4.97 -14.75 13.90
CA LEU A 220 -5.42 -14.72 12.51
C LEU A 220 -6.24 -13.47 12.23
N GLN A 221 -5.85 -12.72 11.20
CA GLN A 221 -6.66 -11.66 10.58
C GLN A 221 -7.22 -12.13 9.24
N ILE A 222 -8.51 -11.85 9.01
CA ILE A 222 -9.22 -12.19 7.78
C ILE A 222 -9.69 -10.90 7.13
N PHE A 223 -9.34 -10.67 5.88
CA PHE A 223 -9.78 -9.52 5.11
C PHE A 223 -10.87 -9.90 4.10
N GLU A 224 -11.93 -9.10 4.01
CA GLU A 224 -12.84 -9.16 2.87
C GLU A 224 -12.20 -8.43 1.69
N ARG A 225 -11.69 -9.22 0.74
CA ARG A 225 -10.78 -8.80 -0.35
C ARG A 225 -9.44 -8.24 0.10
N SER A 226 -8.54 -8.04 -0.85
CA SER A 226 -7.21 -7.50 -0.65
C SER A 226 -6.88 -6.36 -1.62
N VAL A 227 -5.85 -5.58 -1.32
CA VAL A 227 -5.30 -4.58 -2.25
C VAL A 227 -4.87 -5.22 -3.58
N TYR A 228 -4.52 -6.50 -3.56
CA TYR A 228 -4.18 -7.26 -4.75
C TYR A 228 -5.39 -7.44 -5.67
N SER A 229 -6.57 -7.76 -5.12
CA SER A 229 -7.80 -7.84 -5.91
C SER A 229 -8.21 -6.48 -6.50
N ASP A 230 -7.96 -5.37 -5.79
CA ASP A 230 -8.25 -4.03 -6.32
C ASP A 230 -7.44 -3.78 -7.61
N ARG A 231 -6.18 -4.21 -7.69
CA ARG A 231 -5.36 -4.10 -8.92
C ARG A 231 -5.62 -5.19 -9.95
N TYR A 232 -5.49 -6.46 -9.55
CA TYR A 232 -5.44 -7.61 -10.46
C TYR A 232 -6.80 -8.17 -10.85
N VAL A 233 -7.89 -7.60 -10.31
CA VAL A 233 -9.26 -7.93 -10.74
C VAL A 233 -9.97 -6.66 -11.19
N PHE A 234 -10.18 -5.69 -10.31
CA PHE A 234 -11.07 -4.57 -10.61
C PHE A 234 -10.44 -3.51 -11.50
N ALA A 235 -9.27 -2.97 -11.13
CA ALA A 235 -8.63 -1.91 -11.90
C ALA A 235 -8.16 -2.39 -13.28
N VAL A 236 -7.59 -3.59 -13.38
CA VAL A 236 -7.21 -4.16 -14.68
C VAL A 236 -8.42 -4.39 -15.58
N ASN A 237 -9.55 -4.86 -15.04
CA ASN A 237 -10.78 -5.02 -15.82
C ASN A 237 -11.31 -3.68 -16.34
N LEU A 238 -11.33 -2.64 -15.51
CA LEU A 238 -11.76 -1.29 -15.91
C LEU A 238 -10.82 -0.66 -16.95
N PHE A 239 -9.51 -0.94 -16.86
CA PHE A 239 -8.56 -0.57 -17.89
C PHE A 239 -8.84 -1.30 -19.21
N GLN A 240 -9.05 -2.62 -19.19
CA GLN A 240 -9.38 -3.42 -20.38
C GLN A 240 -10.73 -3.04 -21.01
N MET A 241 -11.67 -2.50 -20.22
CA MET A 241 -12.93 -1.95 -20.70
C MET A 241 -12.81 -0.53 -21.27
N GLY A 242 -11.63 0.10 -21.17
CA GLY A 242 -11.42 1.49 -21.60
C GLY A 242 -11.97 2.55 -20.64
N CYS A 243 -12.39 2.17 -19.44
CA CYS A 243 -12.89 3.09 -18.41
C CYS A 243 -11.77 3.74 -17.60
N ILE A 244 -10.55 3.21 -17.67
CA ILE A 244 -9.33 3.82 -17.15
C ILE A 244 -8.41 4.04 -18.36
N SER A 245 -7.93 5.26 -18.55
CA SER A 245 -7.00 5.60 -19.63
C SER A 245 -5.61 5.01 -19.40
N GLU A 246 -4.77 4.95 -20.44
CA GLU A 246 -3.37 4.48 -20.31
C GLU A 246 -2.57 5.30 -19.28
N THR A 247 -2.78 6.62 -19.25
CA THR A 247 -2.14 7.53 -18.29
C THR A 247 -2.59 7.23 -16.87
N GLU A 248 -3.90 7.11 -16.65
CA GLU A 248 -4.45 6.77 -15.33
C GLU A 248 -4.01 5.38 -14.87
N TRP A 249 -3.91 4.42 -15.80
CA TRP A 249 -3.43 3.07 -15.50
C TRP A 249 -1.95 3.05 -15.13
N ALA A 250 -1.11 3.82 -15.83
CA ALA A 250 0.29 3.96 -15.49
C ALA A 250 0.46 4.57 -14.09
N ILE A 251 -0.28 5.64 -13.79
CA ILE A 251 -0.28 6.29 -12.46
C ILE A 251 -0.77 5.31 -11.39
N TYR A 252 -1.89 4.62 -11.64
CA TYR A 252 -2.47 3.64 -10.71
C TYR A 252 -1.47 2.57 -10.31
N GLN A 253 -0.81 1.97 -11.30
CA GLN A 253 0.16 0.92 -11.08
C GLN A 253 1.40 1.42 -10.32
N ASP A 254 1.87 2.64 -10.61
CA ASP A 254 3.04 3.23 -9.96
C ASP A 254 2.80 3.42 -8.46
N TRP A 255 1.74 4.16 -8.08
CA TRP A 255 1.46 4.39 -6.66
C TRP A 255 1.06 3.11 -5.95
N HIS A 256 0.30 2.20 -6.59
CA HIS A 256 -0.06 0.93 -5.97
C HIS A 256 1.17 0.10 -5.66
N SER A 257 2.10 -0.02 -6.62
CA SER A 257 3.35 -0.78 -6.42
C SER A 257 4.18 -0.17 -5.32
N PHE A 258 4.31 1.17 -5.29
CA PHE A 258 5.01 1.89 -4.24
C PHE A 258 4.41 1.60 -2.86
N LEU A 259 3.10 1.78 -2.67
CA LEU A 259 2.46 1.59 -1.36
C LEU A 259 2.58 0.14 -0.87
N VAL A 260 2.32 -0.84 -1.75
CA VAL A 260 2.42 -2.25 -1.35
C VAL A 260 3.85 -2.63 -1.00
N GLN A 261 4.87 -2.09 -1.70
CA GLN A 261 6.26 -2.31 -1.33
C GLN A 261 6.60 -1.69 0.03
N GLN A 262 6.18 -0.44 0.29
CA GLN A 262 6.44 0.25 1.56
C GLN A 262 5.80 -0.47 2.76
N PHE A 263 4.64 -1.09 2.56
CA PHE A 263 3.87 -1.71 3.63
C PHE A 263 3.88 -3.25 3.62
N SER A 264 4.65 -3.88 2.74
CA SER A 264 4.69 -5.33 2.49
C SER A 264 4.58 -6.17 3.76
N LYS A 265 5.48 -6.01 4.74
CA LYS A 265 5.49 -6.76 6.01
C LYS A 265 4.16 -6.73 6.79
N ARG A 266 3.35 -5.68 6.61
CA ARG A 266 2.10 -5.45 7.35
C ARG A 266 0.85 -5.91 6.61
N ILE A 267 0.94 -6.11 5.31
CA ILE A 267 -0.22 -6.45 4.44
C ILE A 267 0.02 -7.69 3.57
N GLU A 268 1.15 -8.36 3.76
CA GLU A 268 1.44 -9.66 3.15
C GLU A 268 0.37 -10.67 3.57
N LEU A 269 0.04 -11.58 2.64
CA LEU A 269 -0.98 -12.61 2.85
C LEU A 269 -0.32 -13.98 2.85
N GLU A 270 -0.62 -14.74 3.89
CA GLU A 270 -0.17 -16.11 4.08
C GLU A 270 -1.16 -17.12 3.49
N GLY A 271 -2.37 -16.68 3.13
CA GLY A 271 -3.33 -17.48 2.39
C GLY A 271 -4.42 -16.66 1.71
N ILE A 272 -5.07 -17.27 0.73
CA ILE A 272 -6.24 -16.71 0.05
C ILE A 272 -7.35 -17.75 0.06
N VAL A 273 -8.56 -17.36 0.44
CA VAL A 273 -9.78 -18.18 0.30
C VAL A 273 -10.59 -17.62 -0.85
N TYR A 274 -10.70 -18.37 -1.94
CA TYR A 274 -11.48 -17.98 -3.11
C TYR A 274 -12.88 -18.59 -3.05
N LEU A 275 -13.89 -17.75 -2.86
CA LEU A 275 -15.29 -18.14 -3.02
C LEU A 275 -15.64 -18.12 -4.51
N ARG A 276 -15.78 -19.31 -5.10
CA ARG A 276 -16.04 -19.52 -6.51
C ARG A 276 -17.52 -19.83 -6.73
N ALA A 277 -18.17 -19.06 -7.59
CA ALA A 277 -19.52 -19.35 -8.09
C ALA A 277 -19.64 -18.84 -9.54
N HIS A 278 -20.57 -19.42 -10.29
CA HIS A 278 -20.86 -18.98 -11.65
C HIS A 278 -21.37 -17.53 -11.68
N PRO A 279 -21.05 -16.76 -12.74
CA PRO A 279 -21.54 -15.40 -12.93
C PRO A 279 -23.07 -15.29 -12.86
N GLN A 280 -23.79 -16.27 -13.39
CA GLN A 280 -25.26 -16.35 -13.33
C GLN A 280 -25.75 -16.40 -11.89
N LYS A 281 -25.10 -17.21 -11.04
CA LYS A 281 -25.42 -17.30 -9.62
C LYS A 281 -25.12 -15.99 -8.88
N CYS A 282 -24.03 -15.33 -9.24
CA CYS A 282 -23.69 -14.01 -8.71
C CYS A 282 -24.75 -12.97 -9.08
N LEU A 283 -25.25 -13.01 -10.32
CA LEU A 283 -26.30 -12.11 -10.80
C LEU A 283 -27.64 -12.34 -10.07
N GLU A 284 -28.03 -13.60 -9.87
CA GLU A 284 -29.22 -13.96 -9.05
C GLU A 284 -29.12 -13.36 -7.64
N ARG A 285 -27.97 -13.58 -6.97
CA ARG A 285 -27.71 -13.06 -5.62
C ARG A 285 -27.65 -11.53 -5.59
N LEU A 286 -27.14 -10.90 -6.65
CA LEU A 286 -27.09 -9.45 -6.79
C LEU A 286 -28.50 -8.86 -6.86
N GLY A 287 -29.40 -9.50 -7.61
CA GLY A 287 -30.82 -9.13 -7.68
C GLY A 287 -31.52 -9.22 -6.32
N GLN A 288 -31.26 -10.28 -5.55
CA GLN A 288 -31.81 -10.45 -4.20
C GLN A 288 -31.30 -9.40 -3.20
N ARG A 289 -30.03 -8.99 -3.33
CA ARG A 289 -29.40 -7.98 -2.44
C ARG A 289 -29.97 -6.57 -2.64
N ALA A 290 -30.53 -6.29 -3.82
CA ALA A 290 -31.28 -5.07 -4.15
C ALA A 290 -30.57 -3.72 -3.84
N ARG A 291 -29.23 -3.66 -3.91
CA ARG A 291 -28.49 -2.39 -3.81
C ARG A 291 -28.78 -1.52 -5.02
N GLN A 292 -29.10 -0.25 -4.81
CA GLN A 292 -29.51 0.65 -5.89
C GLN A 292 -28.37 0.93 -6.87
N GLU A 293 -27.15 1.02 -6.36
CA GLU A 293 -25.95 1.36 -7.12
C GLU A 293 -25.52 0.26 -8.08
N GLU A 294 -25.87 -1.00 -7.78
CA GLU A 294 -25.42 -2.18 -8.54
C GLU A 294 -26.42 -2.63 -9.60
N ARG A 295 -27.54 -1.90 -9.78
CA ARG A 295 -28.58 -2.27 -10.75
C ARG A 295 -28.11 -2.27 -12.21
N SER A 296 -27.08 -1.48 -12.53
CA SER A 296 -26.49 -1.43 -13.87
C SER A 296 -25.47 -2.55 -14.12
N VAL A 297 -25.14 -3.37 -13.12
CA VAL A 297 -24.22 -4.50 -13.28
C VAL A 297 -24.92 -5.62 -14.06
N ASP A 298 -24.37 -5.94 -15.22
CA ASP A 298 -24.86 -7.00 -16.09
C ASP A 298 -24.05 -8.31 -15.97
N LEU A 299 -24.54 -9.36 -16.62
CA LEU A 299 -23.89 -10.65 -16.64
C LEU A 299 -22.49 -10.57 -17.28
N GLN A 300 -22.34 -9.80 -18.35
CA GLN A 300 -21.08 -9.69 -19.09
C GLN A 300 -19.97 -9.10 -18.20
N TYR A 301 -20.28 -8.09 -17.40
CA TYR A 301 -19.35 -7.54 -16.42
C TYR A 301 -18.96 -8.58 -15.36
N LEU A 302 -19.92 -9.34 -14.85
CA LEU A 302 -19.64 -10.42 -13.88
C LEU A 302 -18.79 -11.55 -14.49
N GLU A 303 -18.99 -11.90 -15.76
CA GLU A 303 -18.18 -12.90 -16.50
C GLU A 303 -16.74 -12.42 -16.67
N ARG A 304 -16.53 -11.14 -16.99
CA ARG A 304 -15.19 -10.56 -17.04
C ARG A 304 -14.50 -10.62 -15.69
N LEU A 305 -15.19 -10.18 -14.62
CA LEU A 305 -14.63 -10.26 -13.26
C LEU A 305 -14.35 -11.71 -12.85
N HIS A 306 -15.21 -12.65 -13.22
CA HIS A 306 -14.98 -14.07 -12.96
C HIS A 306 -13.69 -14.55 -13.64
N SER A 307 -13.50 -14.24 -14.92
CA SER A 307 -12.30 -14.58 -15.68
C SER A 307 -11.03 -14.03 -15.01
N GLN A 308 -11.04 -12.77 -14.54
CA GLN A 308 -9.90 -12.21 -13.81
C GLN A 308 -9.57 -12.98 -12.51
N HIS A 309 -10.58 -13.46 -11.79
CA HIS A 309 -10.34 -14.28 -10.59
C HIS A 309 -9.80 -15.66 -10.97
N GLU A 310 -10.32 -16.28 -12.03
CA GLU A 310 -9.84 -17.60 -12.51
C GLU A 310 -8.38 -17.52 -12.96
N ASP A 311 -8.04 -16.53 -13.79
CA ASP A 311 -6.68 -16.28 -14.28
C ASP A 311 -5.68 -16.04 -13.14
N TRP A 312 -6.12 -15.36 -12.08
CA TRP A 312 -5.26 -15.05 -10.93
C TRP A 312 -5.18 -16.19 -9.90
N LEU A 313 -6.31 -16.77 -9.52
CA LEU A 313 -6.41 -17.63 -8.34
C LEU A 313 -6.34 -19.12 -8.70
N ILE A 314 -6.75 -19.51 -9.91
CA ILE A 314 -6.76 -20.89 -10.40
C ILE A 314 -5.62 -21.12 -11.38
N GLU A 315 -5.65 -20.46 -12.55
CA GLU A 315 -4.74 -20.75 -13.67
C GLU A 315 -3.34 -20.14 -13.47
N LYS A 316 -3.20 -19.16 -12.58
CA LYS A 316 -1.94 -18.46 -12.27
C LYS A 316 -1.29 -17.82 -13.50
N THR A 317 -2.09 -17.39 -14.46
CA THR A 317 -1.66 -16.74 -15.72
C THR A 317 -1.52 -15.22 -15.57
N THR A 318 -2.21 -14.62 -14.60
CA THR A 318 -2.12 -13.17 -14.33
C THR A 318 -0.68 -12.76 -13.99
N PRO A 319 -0.09 -11.77 -14.68
CA PRO A 319 1.27 -11.31 -14.40
C PRO A 319 1.34 -10.55 -13.06
N LEU A 320 1.93 -11.19 -12.05
CA LEU A 320 2.09 -10.63 -10.71
C LEU A 320 3.43 -9.92 -10.53
N HIS A 321 3.37 -8.76 -9.87
CA HIS A 321 4.52 -7.89 -9.57
C HIS A 321 5.06 -8.07 -8.15
N PHE A 322 4.50 -9.02 -7.39
CA PHE A 322 4.89 -9.34 -6.02
C PHE A 322 5.15 -10.84 -5.92
N ASP A 323 6.38 -11.22 -5.59
CA ASP A 323 6.80 -12.62 -5.65
C ASP A 323 6.12 -13.50 -4.60
N HIS A 324 5.84 -12.96 -3.40
CA HIS A 324 5.17 -13.70 -2.34
C HIS A 324 3.80 -14.25 -2.78
N LEU A 325 3.05 -13.48 -3.57
CA LEU A 325 1.73 -13.88 -4.07
C LEU A 325 1.77 -15.09 -4.99
N LYS A 326 2.90 -15.34 -5.67
CA LYS A 326 3.05 -16.50 -6.56
C LYS A 326 3.06 -17.81 -5.75
N SER A 327 3.58 -17.75 -4.52
CA SER A 327 3.65 -18.87 -3.58
C SER A 327 2.50 -18.92 -2.58
N THR A 328 1.69 -17.86 -2.45
CA THR A 328 0.60 -17.81 -1.49
C THR A 328 -0.43 -18.93 -1.78
N PRO A 329 -0.72 -19.80 -0.80
CA PRO A 329 -1.68 -20.88 -0.99
C PRO A 329 -3.10 -20.35 -1.17
N VAL A 330 -3.86 -21.00 -2.04
CA VAL A 330 -5.25 -20.67 -2.33
C VAL A 330 -6.16 -21.84 -1.99
N LEU A 331 -7.12 -21.62 -1.10
CA LEU A 331 -8.25 -22.53 -0.89
C LEU A 331 -9.40 -22.12 -1.80
N VAL A 332 -9.85 -23.02 -2.67
CA VAL A 332 -11.00 -22.78 -3.54
C VAL A 332 -12.23 -23.42 -2.90
N LEU A 333 -13.28 -22.62 -2.70
CA LEU A 333 -14.56 -23.07 -2.18
C LEU A 333 -15.63 -22.86 -3.24
N ASP A 334 -16.22 -23.96 -3.73
CA ASP A 334 -17.42 -23.89 -4.56
C ASP A 334 -18.61 -23.49 -3.70
N VAL A 335 -19.20 -22.35 -4.01
CA VAL A 335 -20.37 -21.78 -3.32
C VAL A 335 -21.52 -21.52 -4.30
N ASN A 336 -21.65 -22.35 -5.33
CA ASN A 336 -22.82 -22.35 -6.21
C ASN A 336 -24.09 -22.83 -5.48
N GLU A 337 -23.93 -23.80 -4.58
CA GLU A 337 -24.99 -24.25 -3.67
C GLU A 337 -25.37 -23.14 -2.68
N GLU A 338 -26.63 -23.13 -2.24
CA GLU A 338 -27.11 -22.17 -1.24
C GLU A 338 -26.53 -22.52 0.12
N PHE A 339 -25.80 -21.59 0.74
CA PHE A 339 -25.12 -21.84 2.01
C PHE A 339 -25.53 -20.88 3.12
N GLU A 340 -26.35 -19.84 2.86
CA GLU A 340 -26.75 -18.91 3.93
C GLU A 340 -27.68 -19.57 4.95
N GLN A 341 -28.47 -20.56 4.50
CA GLN A 341 -29.46 -21.26 5.33
C GLN A 341 -29.20 -22.76 5.50
N ASP A 342 -28.38 -23.37 4.64
CA ASP A 342 -28.05 -24.80 4.73
C ASP A 342 -26.90 -25.04 5.71
N GLN A 343 -27.24 -25.55 6.90
CA GLN A 343 -26.26 -25.84 7.94
C GLN A 343 -25.24 -26.91 7.54
N THR A 344 -25.64 -27.91 6.75
CA THR A 344 -24.74 -28.98 6.30
C THR A 344 -23.66 -28.42 5.38
N VAL A 345 -24.05 -27.56 4.45
CA VAL A 345 -23.11 -26.87 3.55
C VAL A 345 -22.21 -25.93 4.35
N GLN A 346 -22.76 -25.17 5.32
CA GLN A 346 -21.97 -24.30 6.20
C GLN A 346 -20.89 -25.08 6.96
N GLU A 347 -21.25 -26.19 7.61
CA GLU A 347 -20.32 -27.02 8.37
C GLU A 347 -19.21 -27.58 7.47
N ARG A 348 -19.57 -28.04 6.26
CA ARG A 348 -18.61 -28.52 5.24
C ARG A 348 -17.62 -27.42 4.83
N LEU A 349 -18.10 -26.22 4.52
CA LEU A 349 -17.25 -25.09 4.10
C LEU A 349 -16.34 -24.61 5.24
N VAL A 350 -16.90 -24.48 6.44
CA VAL A 350 -16.16 -24.08 7.65
C VAL A 350 -15.07 -25.09 7.99
N LYS A 351 -15.35 -26.39 7.86
CA LYS A 351 -14.35 -27.44 8.09
C LYS A 351 -13.17 -27.31 7.12
N GLN A 352 -13.43 -27.07 5.83
CA GLN A 352 -12.38 -26.85 4.85
C GLN A 352 -11.53 -25.61 5.18
N VAL A 353 -12.18 -24.51 5.59
CA VAL A 353 -11.49 -23.28 6.00
C VAL A 353 -10.63 -23.48 7.24
N LYS A 354 -11.14 -24.17 8.27
CA LYS A 354 -10.36 -24.46 9.49
C LYS A 354 -9.12 -25.29 9.17
N ASN A 355 -9.29 -26.36 8.40
CA ASN A 355 -8.16 -27.20 7.97
C ASN A 355 -7.12 -26.39 7.18
N PHE A 356 -7.59 -25.50 6.29
CA PHE A 356 -6.71 -24.64 5.53
C PHE A 356 -5.95 -23.65 6.43
N PHE A 357 -6.65 -22.98 7.35
CA PHE A 357 -6.03 -22.05 8.29
C PHE A 357 -5.02 -22.76 9.18
N ASP A 358 -5.33 -23.93 9.73
CA ASP A 358 -4.39 -24.72 10.52
C ASP A 358 -3.14 -25.09 9.72
N SER A 359 -3.28 -25.38 8.42
CA SER A 359 -2.15 -25.67 7.54
C SER A 359 -1.19 -24.49 7.35
N LEU A 360 -1.61 -23.25 7.59
CA LEU A 360 -0.77 -22.06 7.45
C LEU A 360 0.32 -21.96 8.53
N TRP A 361 0.13 -22.61 9.68
CA TRP A 361 1.13 -22.69 10.76
C TRP A 361 2.03 -23.94 10.69
N LEU A 362 1.75 -24.87 9.77
CA LEU A 362 2.57 -26.07 9.56
C LEU A 362 3.68 -25.85 8.52
N ARG A 363 3.73 -24.67 7.91
CA ARG A 363 4.66 -24.33 6.81
C ARG A 363 5.89 -23.54 7.26
N ASP A 364 5.98 -23.19 8.54
CA ASP A 364 7.08 -22.42 9.11
C ASP A 364 8.25 -23.31 9.54
#